data_AF-A0A241VWF5-F1
#
_entry.id   AF-A0A241VWF5-F1
#
_cell.length_a   1.000
_cell.length_b   1.000
_cell.length_c   1.000
_cell.angle_alpha   90.00
_cell.angle_beta   90.00
_cell.angle_gamma   90.00
#
_symmetry.space_group_name_H-M   'P 1'
#
loop_
_entity.id
_entity.type
_entity.pdbx_description
1 polymer ?
#
loop_
_entity_poly.entity_id
_entity_poly.type
_entity_poly.pdbx_seq_one_letter_code
_entity_poly.pdbx_strand_id
1 'polypeptide(L)'
;WKLKDSEKSNYSLYDIADKLRSRGWQVPAYSMPAHREDLVVQRILVRHGVSLDLASLLIEDLKRTLEYFDKHPVSAPLTDGEGRSFNHA
;
A
#
# COMPACT_ATOMS: atom_id res chain seq x y z
N TRP A 1 -2.88 -4.09 7.15
CA TRP A 1 -3.17 -2.86 7.92
C TRP A 1 -4.06 -1.95 7.08
N LYS A 2 -4.76 -0.99 7.69
CA LYS A 2 -5.63 -0.03 7.00
C LYS A 2 -5.19 1.41 7.28
N LEU A 3 -5.56 2.35 6.41
CA LEU A 3 -5.38 3.76 6.69
C LEU A 3 -6.40 4.21 7.74
N LYS A 4 -5.98 5.05 8.71
CA LYS A 4 -6.82 5.44 9.85
C LYS A 4 -7.97 6.36 9.42
N ASP A 5 -7.65 7.36 8.59
CA ASP A 5 -8.58 8.37 8.09
C ASP A 5 -8.59 8.35 6.55
N SER A 6 -9.00 7.22 5.96
CA SER A 6 -8.93 7.01 4.50
C SER A 6 -9.69 8.06 3.69
N GLU A 7 -10.81 8.57 4.21
CA GLU A 7 -11.63 9.60 3.54
C GLU A 7 -10.99 11.00 3.57
N LYS A 8 -10.05 11.25 4.49
CA LYS A 8 -9.36 12.54 4.65
C LYS A 8 -7.95 12.51 4.07
N SER A 9 -7.50 11.36 3.57
CA SER A 9 -6.17 11.22 3.01
C SER A 9 -6.18 11.60 1.53
N ASN A 10 -5.10 12.26 1.10
CA ASN A 10 -4.89 12.62 -0.30
C ASN A 10 -4.32 11.46 -1.12
N TYR A 11 -4.25 10.26 -0.56
CA TYR A 11 -3.73 9.05 -1.19
C TYR A 11 -4.43 7.80 -0.63
N SER A 12 -4.52 6.76 -1.44
CA SER A 12 -5.05 5.45 -1.08
C SER A 12 -3.93 4.45 -0.78
N LEU A 13 -4.29 3.29 -0.23
CA LEU A 13 -3.34 2.18 -0.07
C LEU A 13 -2.87 1.61 -1.42
N TYR A 14 -3.64 1.84 -2.49
CA TYR A 14 -3.26 1.47 -3.86
C TYR A 14 -2.13 2.38 -4.37
N ASP A 15 -2.18 3.68 -4.08
CA ASP A 15 -1.11 4.63 -4.41
C ASP A 15 0.21 4.27 -3.71
N ILE A 16 0.13 3.89 -2.43
CA ILE A 16 1.28 3.42 -1.67
C ILE A 16 1.83 2.12 -2.28
N ALA A 17 0.96 1.16 -2.60
CA ALA A 17 1.37 -0.10 -3.22
C ALA A 17 2.08 0.14 -4.57
N ASP A 18 1.58 1.06 -5.38
CA ASP A 18 2.18 1.38 -6.68
C ASP A 18 3.53 2.10 -6.54
N LYS A 19 3.63 3.07 -5.63
CA LYS A 19 4.91 3.74 -5.36
C LYS A 19 5.96 2.77 -4.84
N LEU A 20 5.59 1.87 -3.93
CA LEU A 20 6.48 0.81 -3.44
C LEU A 20 6.89 -0.16 -4.56
N ARG A 21 6.00 -0.47 -5.50
CA ARG A 21 6.29 -1.29 -6.68
C ARG A 21 7.38 -0.70 -7.55
N SER A 22 7.41 0.63 -7.73
CA SER A 22 8.48 1.33 -8.47
C SER A 22 9.88 1.13 -7.86
N ARG A 23 9.95 0.72 -6.58
CA ARG A 23 11.18 0.45 -5.82
C ARG A 23 11.46 -1.05 -5.65
N GLY A 24 10.69 -1.90 -6.33
CA GLY A 24 10.85 -3.36 -6.31
C GLY A 24 10.05 -4.09 -5.23
N TRP A 25 9.29 -3.38 -4.39
CA TRP A 25 8.49 -3.99 -3.33
C TRP A 25 7.11 -4.43 -3.85
N GLN A 26 6.77 -5.70 -3.66
CA GLN A 26 5.44 -6.22 -3.99
C GLN A 26 4.58 -6.29 -2.72
N VAL A 27 3.96 -5.17 -2.37
CA VAL A 27 3.07 -5.07 -1.22
C VAL A 27 1.61 -4.87 -1.68
N PRO A 28 0.81 -5.94 -1.79
CA PRO A 28 -0.54 -5.85 -2.34
C PRO A 28 -1.48 -5.06 -1.42
N ALA A 29 -2.31 -4.22 -2.05
CA ALA A 29 -3.48 -3.58 -1.46
C ALA A 29 -4.74 -4.10 -2.16
N TYR A 30 -5.81 -4.35 -1.39
CA TYR A 30 -7.09 -4.85 -1.90
C TYR A 30 -8.23 -4.49 -0.95
N SER A 31 -9.45 -4.38 -1.48
CA SER A 31 -10.69 -4.27 -0.71
C SER A 31 -11.06 -5.62 -0.09
N MET A 32 -11.72 -5.57 1.08
CA MET A 32 -12.22 -6.77 1.72
C MET A 32 -13.39 -7.38 0.93
N PRO A 33 -13.70 -8.68 1.15
CA PRO A 33 -14.79 -9.38 0.47
C PRO A 33 -16.18 -8.79 0.77
N ALA A 34 -17.21 -9.39 0.16
CA ALA A 34 -18.60 -8.98 0.26
C ALA A 34 -19.02 -8.55 1.67
N HIS A 35 -19.76 -7.42 1.75
CA HIS A 35 -20.24 -6.77 2.97
C HIS A 35 -19.18 -5.98 3.78
N ARG A 36 -18.01 -5.73 3.18
CA ARG A 36 -16.88 -4.95 3.76
C ARG A 36 -16.02 -4.26 2.70
N GLU A 37 -16.51 -4.06 1.48
CA GLU A 37 -15.74 -3.57 0.33
C GLU A 37 -15.19 -2.14 0.53
N ASP A 38 -15.77 -1.39 1.46
CA ASP A 38 -15.30 -0.07 1.91
C ASP A 38 -13.93 -0.12 2.60
N LEU A 39 -13.56 -1.29 3.14
CA LEU A 39 -12.30 -1.47 3.84
C LEU A 39 -11.20 -1.96 2.90
N VAL A 40 -10.29 -1.06 2.55
CA VAL A 40 -9.04 -1.40 1.85
C VAL A 40 -7.97 -1.75 2.87
N VAL A 41 -7.25 -2.84 2.60
CA VAL A 41 -6.13 -3.30 3.43
C VAL A 41 -4.88 -3.52 2.59
N GLN A 42 -3.71 -3.27 3.20
CA GLN A 42 -2.42 -3.63 2.64
C GLN A 42 -1.79 -4.77 3.47
N ARG A 43 -1.20 -5.76 2.79
CA ARG A 43 -0.65 -6.98 3.43
C ARG A 43 0.81 -7.23 3.03
N ILE A 44 1.68 -7.36 4.02
CA ILE A 44 3.08 -7.79 3.84
C ILE A 44 3.19 -9.25 4.30
N LEU A 45 3.74 -10.12 3.45
CA LEU A 45 3.97 -11.53 3.79
C LEU A 45 5.45 -11.71 4.17
N VAL A 46 5.69 -12.08 5.42
CA VAL A 46 7.05 -12.42 5.90
C VAL A 46 7.24 -13.93 5.73
N ARG A 47 8.23 -14.32 4.94
CA ARG A 47 8.57 -15.72 4.65
C ARG A 47 10.03 -15.98 5.03
N HIS A 48 10.42 -17.26 5.02
CA HIS A 48 11.82 -17.64 5.16
C HIS A 48 12.67 -16.91 4.10
N GLY A 49 13.73 -16.22 4.54
CA GLY A 49 14.57 -15.36 3.70
C GLY A 49 14.33 -13.86 3.86
N VAL A 50 13.23 -13.43 4.49
CA VAL A 50 13.07 -12.02 4.90
C VAL A 50 13.91 -11.76 6.15
N SER A 51 15.02 -11.05 6.00
CA SER A 51 15.90 -10.65 7.11
C SER A 51 15.41 -9.36 7.78
N LEU A 52 15.95 -9.07 8.97
CA LEU A 52 15.70 -7.80 9.66
C LEU A 52 16.18 -6.59 8.84
N ASP A 53 17.29 -6.75 8.12
CA ASP A 53 17.82 -5.71 7.23
C ASP A 53 16.84 -5.41 6.08
N LEU A 54 16.30 -6.44 5.43
CA LEU A 54 15.29 -6.28 4.39
C LEU A 54 14.01 -5.64 4.94
N ALA A 55 13.59 -6.02 6.15
CA ALA A 55 12.46 -5.37 6.81
C ALA A 55 12.75 -3.88 7.12
N SER A 56 13.99 -3.54 7.47
CA SER A 56 14.38 -2.16 7.76
C SER A 56 14.33 -1.30 6.49
N LEU A 57 14.86 -1.83 5.37
CA LEU A 57 14.77 -1.19 4.05
C LEU A 57 13.31 -0.96 3.62
N LEU A 58 12.43 -1.94 3.83
CA LEU A 58 11.00 -1.80 3.53
C LEU A 58 10.36 -0.65 4.32
N ILE A 59 10.67 -0.57 5.62
CA ILE A 59 10.13 0.48 6.48
C ILE A 59 10.67 1.86 6.09
N GLU A 60 11.94 1.98 5.74
CA GLU A 60 12.49 3.22 5.21
C GLU A 60 11.80 3.66 3.92
N ASP A 61 11.57 2.72 3.00
CA ASP A 61 10.92 3.01 1.73
C ASP A 61 9.44 3.36 1.88
N LEU A 62 8.76 2.76 2.86
CA LEU A 62 7.41 3.14 3.25
C LEU A 62 7.38 4.57 3.78
N LYS A 63 8.30 4.95 4.69
CA LYS A 63 8.39 6.32 5.22
C LYS A 63 8.61 7.34 4.11
N ARG A 64 9.56 7.09 3.21
CA ARG A 64 9.82 7.98 2.05
C ARG A 64 8.59 8.11 1.14
N THR A 65 7.83 7.04 0.97
CA THR A 65 6.58 7.05 0.19
C THR A 65 5.53 7.94 0.83
N LEU A 66 5.35 7.85 2.15
CA LEU A 66 4.42 8.71 2.90
C LEU A 66 4.85 10.19 2.82
N GLU A 67 6.13 10.49 3.07
CA GLU A 67 6.66 11.85 2.94
C GLU A 67 6.51 12.43 1.52
N TYR A 68 6.62 11.58 0.50
CA TYR A 68 6.40 11.98 -0.88
C TYR A 68 4.96 12.44 -1.10
N PHE A 69 3.97 11.69 -0.62
CA PHE A 69 2.56 12.02 -0.77
C PHE A 69 2.12 13.18 0.12
N ASP A 70 2.77 13.40 1.26
CA ASP A 70 2.55 14.61 2.06
C ASP A 70 2.97 15.88 1.31
N LYS A 71 4.02 15.80 0.48
CA LYS A 71 4.52 16.93 -0.34
C LYS A 71 3.85 17.04 -1.71
N HIS A 72 3.34 15.93 -2.25
CA HIS A 72 2.73 15.84 -3.57
C HIS A 72 1.35 15.21 -3.44
N PRO A 73 0.33 16.00 -3.05
CA PRO A 73 -1.02 15.49 -2.91
C PRO A 73 -1.50 14.92 -4.26
N VAL A 74 -2.05 13.72 -4.23
CA VAL A 74 -2.58 13.06 -5.42
C VAL A 74 -3.91 13.72 -5.77
N SER A 75 -4.06 14.19 -7.01
CA SER A 75 -5.31 14.83 -7.45
C SER A 75 -6.47 13.84 -7.58
N ALA A 76 -6.19 12.56 -7.82
CA ALA A 76 -7.15 11.47 -7.86
C ALA A 76 -6.49 10.18 -7.33
N PRO A 77 -6.83 9.72 -6.12
CA PRO A 77 -6.28 8.48 -5.56
C PRO A 77 -6.65 7.26 -6.39
N LEU A 78 -5.73 6.30 -6.55
CA LEU A 78 -6.00 5.06 -7.28
C LEU A 78 -7.12 4.24 -6.63
N THR A 79 -7.96 3.65 -7.47
CA THR A 79 -9.06 2.75 -7.07
C THR A 79 -8.68 1.27 -7.19
N ASP A 80 -9.50 0.36 -6.65
CA ASP A 80 -9.28 -1.10 -6.75
C ASP A 80 -9.13 -1.58 -8.21
N GLY A 81 -9.85 -0.96 -9.15
CA GLY A 81 -9.76 -1.30 -10.57
C GLY A 81 -8.41 -0.95 -11.22
N GLU A 82 -7.71 0.05 -10.68
CA GLU A 82 -6.48 0.61 -11.27
C GLU A 82 -5.22 0.14 -10.53
N GLY A 83 -5.32 -0.16 -9.23
CA GLY A 83 -4.18 -0.51 -8.38
C GLY A 83 -4.01 -2.00 -8.05
N ARG A 84 -4.87 -2.87 -8.60
CA ARG A 84 -4.89 -4.31 -8.29
C ARG A 84 -3.53 -4.98 -8.51
N SER A 85 -2.94 -5.48 -7.43
CA SER A 85 -1.83 -6.43 -7.46
C SER A 85 -2.37 -7.86 -7.33
N PHE A 86 -1.64 -8.86 -7.85
CA PHE A 86 -2.08 -10.26 -7.81
C PHE A 86 -2.55 -10.70 -6.41
N ASN A 87 -3.82 -11.11 -6.32
CA ASN A 87 -4.40 -11.71 -5.13
C ASN A 87 -4.39 -13.23 -5.27
N HIS A 88 -3.76 -13.92 -4.32
CA HIS A 88 -3.94 -15.37 -4.15
C HIS A 88 -5.29 -15.59 -3.48
N ALA A 89 -6.34 -15.59 -4.30
CA ALA A 89 -7.63 -16.19 -3.94
C ALA A 89 -7.50 -17.72 -3.97
#